data_AF-A0A847BR50-F1
#
_entry.id   AF-A0A847BR50-F1
#
_cell.length_a   1.000
_cell.length_b   1.000
_cell.length_c   1.000
_cell.angle_alpha   90.00
_cell.angle_beta   90.00
_cell.angle_gamma   90.00
#
_symmetry.space_group_name_H-M   'P 1'
#
loop_
_entity.id
_entity.type
_entity.pdbx_description
1 polymer ?
#
loop_
_entity_poly.entity_id
_entity_poly.type
_entity_poly.pdbx_seq_one_letter_code
_entity_poly.pdbx_strand_id
1 'polypeptide(L)'
;MSKLEFFYDYTCPFCMRGYNALVENLKDHRDIEVIWRPCDVNPLPETNPYSYNLGIQGFYFAEEKGIDLFAYNARVFQGANVDRLDRY
;
A
#
# COMPACT_ATOMS: atom_id res chain seq x y z
N MET A 1 -13.53 18.70 -6.69
CA MET A 1 -13.08 17.44 -6.06
C MET A 1 -11.58 17.43 -6.14
N SER A 2 -10.91 17.42 -4.99
CA SER A 2 -9.44 17.50 -4.93
C SER A 2 -8.86 16.10 -5.09
N LYS A 3 -7.70 15.99 -5.74
CA LYS A 3 -7.02 14.70 -5.95
C LYS A 3 -5.75 14.67 -5.11
N LEU A 4 -5.57 13.60 -4.33
CA LEU A 4 -4.39 13.34 -3.54
C LEU A 4 -3.73 12.07 -4.04
N GLU A 5 -2.54 12.18 -4.62
CA GLU A 5 -1.73 11.01 -4.93
C GLU A 5 -0.95 10.57 -3.70
N PHE A 6 -1.14 9.32 -3.28
CA PHE A 6 -0.45 8.75 -2.13
C PHE A 6 0.53 7.68 -2.61
N PHE A 7 1.82 8.01 -2.58
CA PHE A 7 2.91 7.10 -2.92
C PHE A 7 3.39 6.34 -1.68
N TYR A 8 3.51 5.02 -1.78
CA TYR A 8 3.85 4.19 -0.63
C TYR A 8 4.49 2.87 -1.00
N ASP A 9 5.35 2.38 -0.12
CA ASP A 9 5.93 1.04 -0.18
C ASP A 9 5.37 0.20 0.96
N TYR A 10 4.88 -1.00 0.64
CA TYR A 10 4.32 -1.93 1.62
C TYR A 10 5.31 -2.40 2.67
N THR A 11 6.61 -2.39 2.37
CA THR A 11 7.69 -2.78 3.30
C THR A 11 8.16 -1.61 4.17
N CYS A 12 7.73 -0.38 3.88
CA CYS A 12 8.12 0.81 4.63
C CYS A 12 7.20 1.02 5.85
N PRO A 13 7.73 0.92 7.09
CA PRO A 13 6.91 1.10 8.29
C PRO A 13 6.41 2.53 8.47
N PHE A 14 7.08 3.53 7.88
CA PHE A 14 6.61 4.91 7.88
C PHE A 14 5.46 5.13 6.91
N CYS A 15 5.47 4.45 5.75
CA CYS A 15 4.35 4.45 4.82
C CYS A 15 3.09 3.86 5.46
N MET A 16 3.20 2.76 6.21
CA MET A 16 2.06 2.21 6.98
C MET A 16 1.49 3.22 7.98
N ARG A 17 2.36 3.93 8.73
CA ARG A 17 1.91 4.97 9.67
C ARG A 17 1.21 6.11 8.95
N GLY A 18 1.76 6.56 7.83
CA GLY A 18 1.17 7.59 6.98
C GLY A 18 -0.18 7.17 6.40
N TYR A 19 -0.29 5.92 5.93
CA TYR A 19 -1.53 5.33 5.45
C TYR A 19 -2.62 5.34 6.53
N ASN A 20 -2.29 4.85 7.74
CA ASN A 20 -3.24 4.83 8.85
C ASN A 20 -3.71 6.24 9.24
N ALA A 21 -2.78 7.20 9.31
CA ALA A 21 -3.12 8.59 9.58
C ALA A 21 -4.02 9.18 8.48
N LEU A 22 -3.69 8.92 7.21
CA LEU A 22 -4.49 9.38 6.07
C LEU A 22 -5.92 8.82 6.13
N VAL A 23 -6.07 7.49 6.28
CA VAL A 23 -7.38 6.83 6.33
C VAL A 23 -8.24 7.35 7.49
N GLU A 24 -7.65 7.62 8.65
CA GLU A 24 -8.39 8.19 9.78
C GLU A 24 -8.95 9.58 9.44
N ASN A 25 -8.15 10.44 8.81
CA ASN A 25 -8.57 11.80 8.46
C ASN A 25 -9.52 11.84 7.26
N LEU A 26 -9.41 10.90 6.30
CA LEU A 26 -10.30 10.86 5.13
C LEU A 26 -11.78 10.69 5.48
N LYS A 27 -12.11 10.15 6.67
CA LYS A 27 -13.48 10.02 7.15
C LYS A 27 -14.21 11.37 7.19
N ASP A 28 -13.48 12.44 7.48
CA ASP A 28 -13.99 13.81 7.58
C ASP A 28 -13.85 14.60 6.27
N HIS A 29 -13.14 14.05 5.27
CA HIS A 29 -12.80 14.72 4.01
C HIS A 29 -13.32 13.97 2.78
N ARG A 30 -14.65 13.97 2.60
CA ARG A 30 -15.32 13.29 1.47
C ARG A 30 -15.12 13.97 0.11
N ASP A 31 -14.51 15.15 0.08
CA ASP A 31 -14.21 15.93 -1.12
C ASP A 31 -12.86 15.57 -1.77
N ILE A 32 -12.09 14.69 -1.11
CA ILE A 32 -10.78 14.22 -1.55
C ILE A 32 -10.89 12.83 -2.18
N GLU A 33 -10.48 12.73 -3.43
CA GLU A 33 -10.23 11.46 -4.11
C GLU A 33 -8.77 11.07 -3.92
N VAL A 34 -8.53 9.91 -3.30
CA VAL A 34 -7.16 9.39 -3.14
C VAL A 34 -6.82 8.46 -4.30
N ILE A 35 -5.72 8.76 -4.97
CA ILE A 35 -5.12 7.94 -6.01
C ILE A 35 -3.95 7.20 -5.36
N TRP A 36 -4.11 5.90 -5.20
CA TRP A 36 -3.09 5.05 -4.58
C TRP A 36 -1.98 4.74 -5.58
N ARG A 37 -0.73 4.97 -5.17
CA ARG A 37 0.45 4.75 -6.00
C ARG A 37 1.43 3.84 -5.24
N PRO A 38 1.18 2.52 -5.16
CA PRO A 38 2.13 1.65 -4.51
C PRO A 38 3.42 1.62 -5.36
N CYS A 39 4.57 1.76 -4.71
CA CYS A 39 5.89 1.86 -5.31
C CYS A 39 6.92 1.02 -4.54
N ASP A 40 8.07 0.82 -5.15
CA ASP A 40 9.20 0.12 -4.55
C ASP A 40 10.31 1.13 -4.24
N VAL A 41 10.69 1.26 -2.97
CA VAL A 41 11.80 2.13 -2.54
C VAL A 41 13.15 1.48 -2.85
N ASN A 42 13.22 0.16 -3.07
CA ASN A 42 14.46 -0.57 -3.36
C ASN A 42 14.39 -1.35 -4.68
N PRO A 43 14.43 -0.67 -5.84
CA PRO A 43 14.57 -1.33 -7.12
C PRO A 43 16.01 -1.88 -7.29
N LEU A 44 16.22 -3.15 -6.91
CA LEU A 44 17.30 -4.09 -7.34
C LEU A 44 18.65 -4.15 -6.57
N PRO A 45 19.38 -5.31 -6.63
CA PRO A 45 19.17 -6.47 -7.51
C PRO A 45 18.64 -7.75 -6.84
N GLU A 46 17.94 -8.52 -7.68
CA GLU A 46 17.44 -9.92 -7.71
C GLU A 46 17.84 -10.95 -6.63
N THR A 47 18.79 -10.68 -5.73
CA THR A 47 19.20 -11.61 -4.69
C THR A 47 18.22 -11.70 -3.53
N ASN A 48 17.22 -10.82 -3.48
CA ASN A 48 16.08 -10.98 -2.61
C ASN A 48 14.95 -11.73 -3.37
N PRO A 49 14.67 -13.00 -3.09
CA PRO A 49 13.54 -13.72 -3.68
C PRO A 49 12.17 -13.08 -3.33
N TYR A 50 12.14 -12.13 -2.38
CA TYR A 50 11.00 -11.29 -2.05
C TYR A 50 10.94 -9.97 -2.86
N SER A 51 11.86 -9.77 -3.82
CA SER A 51 11.90 -8.62 -4.74
C SER A 51 10.80 -8.65 -5.81
N TYR A 52 10.02 -9.73 -5.90
CA TYR A 52 8.78 -9.69 -6.67
C TYR A 52 7.78 -8.87 -5.88
N ASN A 53 7.46 -7.69 -6.40
CA ASN A 53 6.56 -6.76 -5.74
C ASN A 53 5.10 -7.25 -5.84
N LEU A 54 4.82 -8.42 -5.28
CA LEU A 54 3.54 -9.12 -5.31
C LEU A 54 2.45 -8.31 -4.60
N GLY A 55 2.82 -7.47 -3.62
CA GLY A 55 1.93 -6.49 -3.03
C GLY A 55 1.48 -5.43 -4.05
N ILE A 56 2.40 -4.87 -4.85
CA ILE A 56 2.05 -3.96 -5.95
C ILE A 56 1.21 -4.67 -7.02
N GLN A 57 1.62 -5.86 -7.46
CA GLN A 57 0.89 -6.60 -8.50
C GLN A 57 -0.53 -6.96 -8.04
N GLY A 58 -0.65 -7.46 -6.80
CA GLY A 58 -1.94 -7.78 -6.22
C GLY A 58 -2.80 -6.53 -6.00
N PHE A 59 -2.20 -5.37 -5.72
CA PHE A 59 -2.91 -4.10 -5.66
C PHE A 59 -3.57 -3.77 -7.00
N TYR A 60 -2.81 -3.78 -8.10
CA TYR A 60 -3.37 -3.47 -9.41
C TYR A 60 -4.40 -4.50 -9.87
N PHE A 61 -4.19 -5.79 -9.55
CA PHE A 61 -5.24 -6.79 -9.76
C PHE A 61 -6.51 -6.48 -8.96
N ALA A 62 -6.37 -6.09 -7.69
CA ALA A 62 -7.52 -5.71 -6.86
C ALA A 62 -8.26 -4.49 -7.42
N GLU A 63 -7.52 -3.48 -7.90
CA GLU A 63 -8.07 -2.30 -8.56
C GLU A 63 -8.85 -2.66 -9.82
N GLU A 64 -8.26 -3.45 -10.72
CA GLU A 64 -8.92 -3.93 -11.94
C GLU A 64 -10.19 -4.73 -11.67
N LYS A 65 -10.24 -5.44 -10.53
CA LYS A 65 -11.40 -6.25 -10.11
C LYS A 65 -12.42 -5.48 -9.28
N GLY A 66 -12.20 -4.21 -8.98
CA GLY A 66 -13.08 -3.42 -8.11
C GLY A 66 -13.15 -3.96 -6.68
N ILE A 67 -12.08 -4.59 -6.22
CA ILE A 67 -11.93 -5.04 -4.83
C ILE A 67 -11.72 -3.80 -3.95
N ASP A 68 -12.16 -3.87 -2.70
CA ASP A 68 -11.94 -2.82 -1.71
C ASP A 68 -10.43 -2.59 -1.48
N LEU A 69 -9.92 -1.49 -2.03
CA LEU A 69 -8.52 -1.10 -1.97
C LEU A 69 -8.08 -0.65 -0.57
N PHE A 70 -8.99 -0.14 0.26
CA PHE A 70 -8.65 0.16 1.66
C PHE A 70 -8.40 -1.14 2.41
N ALA A 71 -9.30 -2.10 2.22
CA ALA A 71 -9.20 -3.40 2.86
C ALA A 71 -8.00 -4.22 2.32
N TYR A 72 -7.62 -4.03 1.05
CA TYR A 72 -6.40 -4.60 0.47
C TYR A 72 -5.17 -3.98 1.12
N ASN A 73 -5.01 -2.65 1.05
CA ASN A 73 -3.85 -1.94 1.58
C ASN A 73 -3.61 -2.26 3.05
N ALA A 74 -4.67 -2.20 3.88
CA ALA A 74 -4.58 -2.50 5.30
C ALA A 74 -4.04 -3.92 5.59
N ARG A 75 -4.50 -4.92 4.83
CA ARG A 75 -4.03 -6.31 5.00
C ARG A 75 -2.60 -6.52 4.55
N VAL A 76 -2.20 -5.92 3.43
CA VAL A 76 -0.83 -6.06 2.93
C VAL A 76 0.15 -5.34 3.86
N PHE A 77 -0.18 -4.13 4.34
CA PHE A 77 0.63 -3.43 5.34
C PHE A 77 0.77 -4.22 6.65
N GLN A 78 -0.33 -4.80 7.14
CA GLN A 78 -0.34 -5.66 8.33
C GLN A 78 0.60 -6.86 8.14
N GLY A 79 0.45 -7.57 7.01
CA GLY A 79 1.27 -8.73 6.67
C GLY A 79 2.77 -8.43 6.62
N ALA A 80 3.14 -7.30 6.01
CA ALA A 80 4.54 -6.90 5.83
C ALA A 80 5.18 -6.30 7.10
N ASN A 81 4.47 -5.45 7.84
CA ASN A 81 5.10 -4.64 8.90
C ASN A 81 4.81 -5.12 10.33
N VAL A 82 3.72 -5.86 10.52
CA VAL A 82 3.30 -6.32 11.86
C VAL A 82 3.50 -7.82 11.98
N ASP A 83 2.89 -8.59 11.07
CA ASP A 83 2.93 -10.05 11.10
C ASP A 83 4.27 -10.59 10.57
N ARG A 84 4.98 -9.78 9.76
CA ARG A 84 6.28 -10.09 9.14
C ARG A 84 6.27 -11.41 8.36
N LEU A 85 5.21 -11.61 7.57
CA LEU A 85 5.00 -12.82 6.76
C LEU A 85 6.08 -13.03 5.69
N ASP A 86 6.81 -11.97 5.35
CA ASP A 86 7.88 -11.92 4.35
C ASP A 86 9.27 -12.30 4.91
N ARG A 87 9.40 -12.59 6.21
CA ARG A 87 10.70 -12.80 6.87
C ARG A 87 11.04 -14.24 7.29
N TYR A 88 10.41 -15.22 6.64
CA TYR A 88 10.70 -16.64 6.87
C TYR A 88 11.59 -17.24 5.80
#